data_AF-A0AAW2NAJ6-F1
#
_entry.id   AF-A0AAW2NAJ6-F1
#
_cell.length_a   1.000
_cell.length_b   1.000
_cell.length_c   1.000
_cell.angle_alpha   90.00
_cell.angle_beta   90.00
_cell.angle_gamma   90.00
#
_symmetry.space_group_name_H-M   'P 1'
#
loop_
_entity.id
_entity.type
_entity.pdbx_description
1 polymer ?
#
loop_
_entity_poly.entity_id
_entity_poly.type
_entity_poly.pdbx_seq_one_letter_code
_entity_poly.pdbx_strand_id
1 'polypeptide(L)' 'LKGVWTDKRGIHLTPKDGNIQSQTVLLNGKALTVGSSGAIPALDPVTISLSKPITVAPFSIVFVHFPDVAMPACR' A
#
# COMPACT_ATOMS: atom_id res chain seq x y z
N LEU A 1 -27.58 6.01 -11.34
CA LEU A 1 -27.19 6.29 -9.94
C LEU A 1 -25.71 6.64 -9.93
N LYS A 2 -25.36 7.91 -9.70
CA LYS A 2 -23.96 8.35 -9.58
C LYS A 2 -23.41 7.88 -8.23
N GLY A 3 -22.25 7.23 -8.21
CA GLY A 3 -21.54 6.86 -6.98
C GLY A 3 -21.17 5.38 -6.85
N VAL A 4 -20.61 4.77 -7.91
CA VAL A 4 -19.96 3.46 -7.74
C VAL A 4 -18.60 3.73 -7.08
N TRP A 5 -18.51 3.51 -5.77
CA TRP A 5 -17.22 3.30 -5.12
C TRP A 5 -16.60 2.07 -5.79
N THR A 6 -15.56 2.25 -6.60
CA THR A 6 -15.03 1.17 -7.44
C THR A 6 -13.79 0.56 -6.85
N ASP A 7 -12.90 1.39 -6.30
CA ASP A 7 -11.55 0.98 -5.93
C ASP A 7 -11.07 1.52 -4.58
N LYS A 8 -10.17 0.77 -3.96
CA LYS A 8 -9.29 1.17 -2.86
C LYS A 8 -7.84 1.14 -3.34
N ARG A 9 -6.97 1.85 -2.64
CA ARG A 9 -5.54 1.94 -2.95
C ARG A 9 -4.73 1.24 -1.87
N GLY A 10 -3.95 0.24 -2.24
CA GLY A 10 -3.14 -0.57 -1.32
C GLY A 10 -1.65 -0.29 -1.46
N ILE A 11 -0.94 -0.26 -0.34
CA ILE A 11 0.52 -0.17 -0.26
C ILE A 11 0.97 -1.37 0.57
N HIS A 12 1.59 -2.35 -0.06
CA HIS A 12 2.07 -3.56 0.61
C HIS A 12 3.56 -3.45 0.89
N LEU A 13 3.93 -3.57 2.17
CA LEU A 13 5.30 -3.53 2.65
C LEU A 13 5.70 -4.91 3.15
N THR A 14 6.74 -5.48 2.55
CA THR A 14 7.24 -6.81 2.90
C THR A 14 8.75 -6.78 3.16
N PRO A 15 9.27 -7.61 4.06
CA PRO A 15 10.71 -7.76 4.20
C PRO A 15 11.31 -8.37 2.92
N LYS A 16 12.46 -7.85 2.48
CA LYS A 16 13.21 -8.45 1.38
C LYS A 16 13.53 -9.93 1.71
N ASP A 17 13.30 -10.80 0.73
CA ASP A 17 13.52 -12.24 0.82
C ASP A 17 12.76 -12.94 1.98
N GLY A 18 11.70 -12.31 2.51
CA GLY A 18 10.97 -12.82 3.67
C GLY A 18 11.73 -12.71 5.00
N ASN A 19 12.93 -12.11 5.01
CA ASN A 19 13.76 -11.97 6.19
C ASN A 19 13.33 -10.75 7.03
N ILE A 20 12.65 -10.99 8.16
CA ILE A 20 12.17 -9.92 9.06
C ILE A 20 13.29 -9.04 9.65
N GLN A 21 14.55 -9.47 9.60
CA GLN A 21 15.71 -8.67 10.02
C GLN A 21 16.35 -7.89 8.85
N SER A 22 15.84 -8.06 7.63
CA SER A 22 16.29 -7.30 6.46
C SER A 22 16.20 -5.80 6.71
N GLN A 23 17.26 -5.09 6.38
CA GLN A 23 17.27 -3.62 6.37
C GLN A 23 16.65 -3.02 5.10
N THR A 24 16.16 -3.88 4.19
CA THR A 24 15.44 -3.48 2.98
C THR A 24 14.00 -3.95 3.05
N VAL A 25 13.08 -3.01 2.85
CA VAL A 25 11.64 -3.24 2.68
C VAL A 25 11.30 -3.19 1.20
N LEU A 26 10.37 -4.03 0.76
CA LEU A 26 9.82 -4.00 -0.58
C LEU A 26 8.44 -3.32 -0.56
N LEU A 27 8.27 -2.32 -1.41
CA LEU A 27 6.98 -1.71 -1.75
C LEU A 27 6.37 -2.44 -2.94
N ASN A 28 5.21 -3.09 -2.74
CA ASN A 28 4.50 -3.85 -3.78
C ASN A 28 5.42 -4.83 -4.54
N GLY A 29 6.37 -5.45 -3.84
CA GLY A 29 7.36 -6.40 -4.38
C GLY A 29 8.65 -5.79 -4.94
N LYS A 30 8.80 -4.46 -4.94
CA LYS A 30 10.02 -3.77 -5.42
C LYS A 30 10.77 -3.14 -4.24
N ALA A 31 12.11 -3.23 -4.24
CA ALA A 31 12.92 -2.65 -3.18
C ALA A 31 12.66 -1.14 -3.05
N LEU A 32 12.29 -0.72 -1.85
CA LEU A 32 12.10 0.68 -1.53
C LEU A 32 13.48 1.26 -1.18
N THR A 33 14.08 1.95 -2.15
CA THR A 33 15.43 2.51 -2.02
C THR A 33 15.40 4.01 -2.27
N VAL A 34 16.22 4.71 -1.50
CA VAL A 34 16.47 6.14 -1.71
C VAL A 34 17.41 6.31 -2.91
N GLY A 35 17.12 7.28 -3.77
CA GLY A 35 17.99 7.61 -4.91
C GLY A 35 19.28 8.29 -4.46
N SER A 36 20.20 8.54 -5.40
CA SER A 36 21.49 9.20 -5.11
C SER A 36 21.36 10.59 -4.49
N SER A 37 20.24 11.28 -4.69
CA SER A 37 19.95 12.60 -4.11
C SER A 37 19.51 12.55 -2.65
N GLY A 38 19.26 11.38 -2.07
CA GLY A 38 18.68 11.27 -0.73
C GLY A 38 17.17 11.53 -0.67
N ALA A 39 16.51 11.80 -1.80
CA ALA A 39 15.08 12.11 -1.84
C ALA A 39 14.23 10.89 -1.44
N ILE A 40 13.19 11.13 -0.65
CA ILE A 40 12.22 10.11 -0.26
C ILE A 40 11.50 9.62 -1.53
N PRO A 41 11.54 8.31 -1.85
CA PRO A 41 10.88 7.77 -3.03
C PRO A 41 9.35 7.84 -2.90
N ALA A 42 8.66 7.90 -4.04
CA ALA A 42 7.20 7.83 -4.08
C ALA A 42 6.71 6.48 -3.54
N LEU A 43 5.65 6.53 -2.73
CA LEU A 43 4.96 5.34 -2.20
C LEU A 43 3.74 5.03 -3.05
N ASP A 44 3.98 4.62 -4.29
CA ASP A 44 2.91 4.42 -5.27
C ASP A 44 2.00 3.24 -4.86
N PRO A 45 0.69 3.48 -4.70
CA PRO A 45 -0.25 2.43 -4.35
C PRO A 45 -0.66 1.60 -5.57
N VAL A 46 -1.11 0.37 -5.32
CA VAL A 46 -1.86 -0.43 -6.29
C VAL A 46 -3.36 -0.15 -6.17
N THR A 47 -4.04 -0.01 -7.31
CA THR A 47 -5.50 0.14 -7.35
C THR A 47 -6.16 -1.24 -7.29
N ILE A 48 -7.08 -1.42 -6.35
CA ILE A 48 -7.72 -2.70 -6.04
C ILE A 48 -9.22 -2.48 -6.03
N SER A 49 -9.98 -3.29 -6.78
CA SER A 49 -11.45 -3.23 -6.71
C SER A 49 -11.94 -3.45 -5.27
N LEU A 50 -12.93 -2.69 -4.84
CA LEU A 50 -13.56 -2.86 -3.53
C LEU A 50 -14.14 -4.26 -3.33
N SER A 51 -14.58 -4.90 -4.41
CA SER A 51 -15.11 -6.27 -4.40
C SER A 51 -14.07 -7.34 -4.02
N LYS A 52 -12.78 -7.05 -4.22
CA LYS A 52 -11.68 -7.97 -3.89
C LYS A 52 -11.23 -7.77 -2.45
N PRO A 53 -10.85 -8.83 -1.71
CA PRO A 53 -10.29 -8.67 -0.37
C PRO A 53 -8.94 -7.94 -0.40
N ILE A 54 -8.53 -7.38 0.74
CA ILE A 54 -7.13 -7.00 0.97
C ILE A 54 -6.41 -8.22 1.52
N THR A 55 -5.38 -8.68 0.82
CA THR A 55 -4.54 -9.78 1.28
C THR A 55 -3.35 -9.23 2.06
N VAL A 56 -3.15 -9.74 3.28
CA VAL A 56 -1.99 -9.42 4.12
C VAL A 56 -1.11 -10.66 4.21
N ALA A 57 0.15 -10.56 3.78
CA ALA A 57 1.10 -11.67 3.88
C ALA A 57 1.63 -11.80 5.33
N PRO A 58 2.09 -12.99 5.77
CA PRO A 58 2.76 -13.13 7.05
C PRO A 58 3.93 -12.14 7.21
N PHE A 59 4.11 -11.60 8.41
CA PHE A 59 5.18 -10.64 8.75
C PHE A 59 5.28 -9.43 7.80
N SER A 60 4.12 -8.95 7.32
CA SER A 60 4.02 -7.80 6.42
C SER A 60 3.10 -6.73 6.98
N ILE A 61 3.16 -5.54 6.39
CA ILE A 61 2.28 -4.41 6.73
C ILE A 61 1.61 -3.94 5.45
N VAL A 62 0.32 -3.60 5.52
CA VAL A 62 -0.42 -3.03 4.39
C VAL A 62 -1.11 -1.74 4.84
N PHE A 63 -0.92 -0.66 4.09
CA PHE A 63 -1.74 0.56 4.21
C PHE A 63 -2.81 0.53 3.14
N VAL A 64 -4.04 0.89 3.50
CA VAL A 64 -5.16 0.91 2.58
C VAL A 64 -5.86 2.25 2.67
N HIS A 65 -5.95 2.94 1.53
CA HIS A 65 -6.68 4.18 1.40
C HIS A 65 -7.98 3.92 0.65
N PHE A 66 -9.10 4.32 1.27
CA PHE A 66 -10.43 4.29 0.68
C PHE A 66 -10.81 5.73 0.29
N PRO A 67 -10.45 6.18 -0.94
CA PRO A 67 -10.51 7.60 -1.30
C PRO A 67 -11.91 8.17 -1.26
N ASP A 68 -12.90 7.31 -1.47
CA ASP A 68 -14.26 7.73 -1.68
C ASP A 68 -15.16 7.41 -0.45
N VAL A 69 -14.61 6.99 0.69
CA VAL A 69 -15.46 6.71 1.87
C VAL A 69 -15.87 8.00 2.56
N ALA A 70 -17.16 8.34 2.47
CA ALA A 70 -17.77 9.45 3.18
C ALA A 70 -18.05 9.08 4.65
N MET A 71 -17.03 9.15 5.50
CA MET A 71 -17.17 8.93 6.95
C MET A 71 -17.46 10.25 7.67
N PRO A 72 -18.59 10.39 8.41
CA PRO A 72 -18.93 11.65 9.08
C PRO A 72 -17.87 12.18 10.06
N ALA A 73 -17.11 11.27 10.69
CA ALA A 73 -16.04 11.62 11.62
C ALA A 73 -14.73 12.10 10.93
N CYS A 74 -14.63 12.00 9.61
CA CYS A 74 -13.43 12.35 8.83
C CYS A 74 -13.65 13.61 7.98
N ARG A 75 -14.43 14.57 8.49
CA ARG A 75 -14.66 15.90 7.91
C ARG A 75 -13.91 16.98 8.67
#